data_AF-A0A1B9AQG6-F1
#
_entry.id   AF-A0A1B9AQG6-F1
#
_cell.length_a   1.000
_cell.length_b   1.000
_cell.length_c   1.000
_cell.angle_alpha   90.00
_cell.angle_beta   90.00
_cell.angle_gamma   90.00
#
_symmetry.space_group_name_H-M   'P 1'
#
loop_
_entity.id
_entity.type
_entity.pdbx_description
1 polymer ?
#
loop_
_entity_poly.entity_id
_entity_poly.type
_entity_poly.pdbx_seq_one_letter_code
_entity_poly.pdbx_strand_id
1 'polypeptide(L)'
;MEIKEILLSIDQSLKSISQSMEKLTVTMANGTFQKKQEPKPERNYDGEIDLNSKESLLFMKITDVYIAEERARIESGKSKKAARRLSVNIGEELVEFFSKELFSLRIEVERSKIGGLIVFSWNGTPLAVLKYLTDLGYSRSERFYEFINEVQTLAEEEFAVDKENVYFLIASLQNGVEKSYVENILGEAVESIHDFLINKKQVHNFIESYISGIPTYTHPKSNVYILASDLHPNVLANQILDDLERDSGLPDYYLFIDNVNNYEWQSWIGALVHQIKTLFKNEIEELKK
;
A
#
# COMPACT_ATOMS: atom_id res chain seq x y z
N MET A 1 43.39 32.29 22.37
CA MET A 1 43.38 30.82 22.46
C MET A 1 44.45 30.34 21.51
N GLU A 2 45.61 29.96 22.04
CA GLU A 2 46.78 29.65 21.22
C GLU A 2 46.58 28.27 20.58
N ILE A 3 46.97 28.11 19.30
CA ILE A 3 46.86 26.86 18.52
C ILE A 3 47.36 25.63 19.31
N LYS A 4 48.31 25.83 20.22
CA LYS A 4 48.87 24.83 21.13
C LYS A 4 47.84 24.22 22.09
N GLU A 5 46.88 25.01 22.61
CA GLU A 5 45.83 24.54 23.51
C GLU A 5 44.81 23.65 22.77
N ILE A 6 44.49 24.00 21.52
CA ILE A 6 43.58 23.22 20.67
C ILE A 6 44.21 21.85 20.33
N LEU A 7 45.51 21.83 19.98
CA LEU A 7 46.22 20.59 19.67
C LEU A 7 46.33 19.66 20.90
N LEU A 8 46.51 20.23 22.09
CA LEU A 8 46.50 19.47 23.36
C LEU A 8 45.13 18.85 23.66
N SER A 9 44.04 19.59 23.41
CA SER A 9 42.68 19.09 23.59
C SER A 9 42.34 17.95 22.61
N ILE A 10 42.83 18.02 21.38
CA ILE A 10 42.63 16.97 20.37
C ILE A 10 43.40 15.70 20.76
N ASP A 11 44.65 15.83 21.21
CA ASP A 11 45.46 14.67 21.63
C ASP A 11 44.85 13.95 22.85
N GLN A 12 44.31 14.70 23.81
CA GLN A 12 43.60 14.14 24.96
C GLN A 12 42.32 13.39 24.56
N SER A 13 41.57 13.93 23.61
CA SER A 13 40.34 13.29 23.10
C SER A 13 40.64 11.99 22.36
N LEU A 14 41.69 11.97 21.54
CA LEU A 14 42.12 10.77 20.81
C LEU A 14 42.61 9.67 21.75
N LYS A 15 43.34 10.02 22.82
CA LYS A 15 43.74 9.05 23.87
C LYS A 15 42.53 8.45 24.59
N SER A 16 41.52 9.24 24.90
CA SER A 16 40.29 8.76 25.54
C SER A 16 39.49 7.79 24.65
N ILE A 17 39.43 8.07 23.33
CA ILE A 17 38.78 7.20 22.35
C ILE A 17 39.53 5.87 22.24
N SER A 18 40.88 5.90 22.16
CA SER A 18 41.70 4.69 22.07
C SER A 18 41.53 3.78 23.29
N GLN A 19 41.50 4.35 24.49
CA GLN A 19 41.30 3.57 25.73
C GLN A 19 39.89 2.96 25.82
N SER A 20 38.88 3.63 25.28
CA SER A 20 37.51 3.12 25.24
C SER A 20 37.37 1.97 24.24
N MET A 21 38.06 2.06 23.11
CA MET A 21 38.13 0.99 22.10
C MET A 21 38.85 -0.26 22.63
N GLU A 22 39.95 -0.11 23.38
CA GLU A 22 40.62 -1.24 24.03
C GLU A 22 39.69 -1.94 25.05
N LYS A 23 38.94 -1.18 25.85
CA LYS A 23 37.96 -1.75 26.79
C LYS A 23 36.85 -2.53 26.08
N LEU A 24 36.34 -2.03 24.95
CA LEU A 24 35.35 -2.75 24.14
C LEU A 24 35.93 -4.04 23.55
N THR A 25 37.18 -4.00 23.10
CA THR A 25 37.86 -5.16 22.51
C THR A 25 38.11 -6.26 23.54
N VAL A 26 38.49 -5.89 24.78
CA VAL A 26 38.63 -6.83 25.90
C VAL A 26 37.27 -7.39 26.34
N THR A 27 36.21 -6.58 26.28
CA THR A 27 34.84 -7.02 26.63
C THR A 27 34.30 -8.02 25.60
N MET A 28 34.60 -7.83 24.31
CA MET A 28 34.23 -8.76 23.24
C MET A 28 35.06 -10.06 23.26
N ALA A 29 36.34 -9.99 23.65
CA ALA A 29 37.21 -11.17 23.73
C ALA A 29 36.88 -12.11 24.90
N ASN A 30 36.30 -11.57 25.99
CA ASN A 30 35.98 -12.35 27.20
C ASN A 30 34.53 -12.88 27.25
N GLY A 31 33.68 -12.52 26.28
CA GLY A 31 32.29 -12.98 26.18
C GLY A 31 32.16 -14.37 25.55
N THR A 32 32.51 -15.43 26.28
CA THR A 32 32.26 -16.81 25.86
C THR A 32 30.77 -17.14 25.96
N PHE A 33 30.00 -16.90 24.90
CA PHE A 33 28.64 -17.43 24.77
C PHE A 33 28.68 -18.91 24.38
N GLN A 34 28.66 -19.79 25.38
CA GLN A 34 28.26 -21.18 25.15
C GLN A 34 26.77 -21.22 24.81
N LYS A 35 26.47 -21.49 23.54
CA LYS A 35 25.12 -21.66 23.01
C LYS A 35 24.53 -22.98 23.54
N LYS A 36 23.75 -22.94 24.63
CA LYS A 36 22.78 -24.01 24.91
C LYS A 36 21.69 -23.88 23.85
N GLN A 37 21.63 -24.85 22.93
CA GLN A 37 20.48 -25.02 22.06
C GLN A 37 19.29 -25.45 22.92
N GLU A 38 18.46 -24.50 23.31
CA GLU A 38 17.09 -24.80 23.69
C GLU A 38 16.26 -25.06 22.42
N PRO A 39 15.32 -26.00 22.45
CA PRO A 39 14.52 -26.34 21.29
C PRO A 39 13.75 -25.10 20.81
N LYS A 40 13.89 -24.78 19.52
CA LYS A 40 13.10 -23.73 18.87
C LYS A 40 11.62 -24.03 19.12
N PRO A 41 10.82 -23.08 19.63
CA PRO A 41 9.39 -23.27 19.73
C PRO A 41 8.84 -23.41 18.31
N GLU A 42 8.18 -24.53 18.02
CA GLU A 42 7.27 -24.65 16.89
C GLU A 42 6.18 -23.58 17.08
N ARG A 43 6.17 -22.57 16.21
CA ARG A 43 5.16 -21.52 16.24
C ARG A 43 3.90 -22.04 15.52
N ASN A 44 2.95 -22.56 16.29
CA ASN A 44 1.54 -22.60 15.87
C ASN A 44 0.98 -21.19 16.00
N TYR A 45 0.86 -20.47 14.87
CA TYR A 45 0.21 -19.17 14.80
C TYR A 45 -1.29 -19.36 14.53
N ASP A 46 -2.07 -19.54 15.60
CA ASP A 46 -3.55 -19.58 15.54
C ASP A 46 -4.18 -18.28 16.08
N GLY A 47 -3.42 -17.19 16.18
CA GLY A 47 -3.94 -15.88 16.64
C GLY A 47 -4.60 -15.12 15.50
N GLU A 48 -5.93 -15.07 15.49
CA GLU A 48 -6.73 -14.23 14.59
C GLU A 48 -6.31 -12.76 14.77
N ILE A 49 -5.78 -12.13 13.71
CA ILE A 49 -5.44 -10.70 13.72
C ILE A 49 -6.75 -9.93 13.59
N ASP A 50 -7.11 -9.16 14.62
CA ASP A 50 -8.31 -8.32 14.59
C ASP A 50 -8.03 -7.06 13.76
N LEU A 51 -8.56 -7.02 12.53
CA LEU A 51 -8.48 -5.86 11.65
C LEU A 51 -9.80 -5.10 11.71
N ASN A 52 -9.74 -3.87 12.18
CA ASN A 52 -10.91 -3.09 12.60
C ASN A 52 -11.72 -2.51 11.43
N SER A 53 -11.18 -2.54 10.20
CA SER A 53 -11.85 -2.01 9.03
C SER A 53 -11.56 -2.81 7.75
N LYS A 54 -12.40 -2.64 6.73
CA LYS A 54 -12.23 -3.29 5.42
C LYS A 54 -10.98 -2.79 4.70
N GLU A 55 -10.65 -1.52 4.91
CA GLU A 55 -9.46 -0.85 4.42
C GLU A 55 -8.22 -1.49 5.02
N SER A 56 -8.19 -1.64 6.34
CA SER A 56 -7.10 -2.29 7.07
C SER A 56 -6.91 -3.74 6.62
N LEU A 57 -8.02 -4.48 6.49
CA LEU A 57 -8.01 -5.86 6.00
C LEU A 57 -7.41 -5.98 4.59
N LEU A 58 -7.93 -5.19 3.64
CA LEU A 58 -7.42 -5.24 2.27
C LEU A 58 -5.95 -4.78 2.20
N PHE A 59 -5.62 -3.69 2.89
CA PHE A 59 -4.27 -3.14 2.89
C PHE A 59 -3.24 -4.15 3.45
N MET A 60 -3.59 -4.86 4.52
CA MET A 60 -2.73 -5.91 5.07
C MET A 60 -2.60 -7.09 4.13
N LYS A 61 -3.69 -7.58 3.51
CA LYS A 61 -3.62 -8.64 2.49
C LYS A 61 -2.66 -8.27 1.35
N ILE A 62 -2.74 -7.04 0.85
CA ILE A 62 -1.80 -6.56 -0.18
C ILE A 62 -0.37 -6.49 0.36
N THR A 63 -0.18 -6.00 1.59
CA THR A 63 1.13 -5.93 2.25
C THR A 63 1.76 -7.32 2.38
N ASP A 64 0.98 -8.33 2.73
CA ASP A 64 1.43 -9.73 2.84
C ASP A 64 1.95 -10.27 1.50
N VAL A 65 1.32 -9.88 0.37
CA VAL A 65 1.84 -10.22 -0.97
C VAL A 65 3.22 -9.58 -1.19
N TYR A 66 3.42 -8.33 -0.77
CA TYR A 66 4.73 -7.68 -0.86
C TYR A 66 5.79 -8.34 0.03
N ILE A 67 5.40 -8.78 1.25
CA ILE A 67 6.27 -9.54 2.16
C ILE A 67 6.70 -10.85 1.51
N ALA A 68 5.73 -11.63 0.98
CA ALA A 68 6.00 -12.90 0.32
C ALA A 68 6.90 -12.73 -0.90
N GLU A 69 6.65 -11.69 -1.72
CA GLU A 69 7.46 -11.39 -2.90
C GLU A 69 8.89 -10.98 -2.53
N GLU A 70 9.08 -10.22 -1.46
CA GLU A 70 10.42 -9.83 -1.00
C GLU A 70 11.20 -11.02 -0.45
N ARG A 71 10.57 -11.92 0.32
CA ARG A 71 11.19 -13.19 0.74
C ARG A 71 11.63 -14.02 -0.46
N ALA A 72 10.75 -14.19 -1.45
CA ALA A 72 11.07 -14.92 -2.67
C ALA A 72 12.21 -14.26 -3.48
N ARG A 73 12.30 -12.92 -3.48
CA ARG A 73 13.40 -12.18 -4.10
C ARG A 73 14.73 -12.48 -3.40
N ILE A 74 14.75 -12.44 -2.07
CA ILE A 74 15.94 -12.72 -1.24
C ILE A 74 16.40 -14.17 -1.46
N GLU A 75 15.48 -15.13 -1.35
CA GLU A 75 15.76 -16.57 -1.54
C GLU A 75 16.32 -16.88 -2.94
N SER A 76 15.81 -16.19 -3.97
CA SER A 76 16.26 -16.39 -5.36
C SER A 76 17.50 -15.57 -5.73
N GLY A 77 18.04 -14.76 -4.81
CA GLY A 77 19.21 -13.91 -5.06
C GLY A 77 19.01 -12.85 -6.14
N LYS A 78 17.76 -12.48 -6.45
CA LYS A 78 17.44 -11.51 -7.51
C LYS A 78 17.54 -10.08 -7.00
N SER A 79 17.97 -9.17 -7.88
CA SER A 79 18.09 -7.74 -7.56
C SER A 79 16.74 -7.01 -7.51
N LYS A 80 15.68 -7.57 -8.12
CA LYS A 80 14.36 -6.95 -8.21
C LYS A 80 13.23 -7.95 -7.96
N LYS A 81 12.15 -7.48 -7.33
CA LYS A 81 10.87 -8.19 -7.23
C LYS A 81 10.31 -8.49 -8.64
N ALA A 82 9.64 -9.62 -8.81
CA ALA A 82 9.02 -10.03 -10.06
C ALA A 82 7.66 -9.33 -10.23
N ALA A 83 7.65 -8.18 -10.91
CA ALA A 83 6.46 -7.34 -11.11
C ALA A 83 5.22 -8.11 -11.61
N ARG A 84 5.40 -9.06 -12.54
CA ARG A 84 4.29 -9.89 -13.04
C ARG A 84 3.68 -10.77 -11.96
N ARG A 85 4.50 -11.45 -11.15
CA ARG A 85 4.03 -12.33 -10.08
C ARG A 85 3.34 -11.52 -8.99
N LEU A 86 3.94 -10.40 -8.58
CA LEU A 86 3.35 -9.45 -7.66
C LEU A 86 1.97 -8.99 -8.13
N SER A 87 1.82 -8.58 -9.40
CA SER A 87 0.55 -8.15 -9.98
C SER A 87 -0.50 -9.26 -10.09
N VAL A 88 -0.08 -10.52 -10.28
CA VAL A 88 -1.00 -11.67 -10.28
C VAL A 88 -1.51 -11.91 -8.87
N ASN A 89 -0.62 -12.06 -7.90
CA ASN A 89 -0.97 -12.38 -6.51
C ASN A 89 -1.81 -11.26 -5.85
N ILE A 90 -1.49 -9.99 -6.12
CA ILE A 90 -2.34 -8.86 -5.68
C ILE A 90 -3.75 -8.98 -6.27
N GLY A 91 -3.87 -9.34 -7.54
CA GLY A 91 -5.16 -9.52 -8.18
C GLY A 91 -5.95 -10.69 -7.59
N GLU A 92 -5.28 -11.78 -7.20
CA GLU A 92 -5.91 -12.91 -6.52
C GLU A 92 -6.45 -12.51 -5.14
N GLU A 93 -5.69 -11.75 -4.35
CA GLU A 93 -6.18 -11.21 -3.06
C GLU A 93 -7.38 -10.28 -3.23
N LEU A 94 -7.39 -9.45 -4.27
CA LEU A 94 -8.54 -8.60 -4.60
C LEU A 94 -9.77 -9.43 -4.98
N VAL A 95 -9.60 -10.46 -5.81
CA VAL A 95 -10.69 -11.38 -6.17
C VAL A 95 -11.25 -12.04 -4.93
N GLU A 96 -10.40 -12.59 -4.06
CA GLU A 96 -10.83 -13.24 -2.82
C GLU A 96 -11.60 -12.27 -1.91
N PHE A 97 -11.03 -11.07 -1.68
CA PHE A 97 -11.63 -10.04 -0.84
C PHE A 97 -13.03 -9.66 -1.34
N PHE A 98 -13.17 -9.29 -2.61
CA PHE A 98 -14.46 -8.86 -3.15
C PHE A 98 -15.44 -10.03 -3.29
N SER A 99 -15.00 -11.23 -3.62
CA SER A 99 -15.87 -12.43 -3.67
C SER A 99 -16.54 -12.65 -2.32
N LYS A 100 -15.79 -12.54 -1.22
CA LYS A 100 -16.33 -12.67 0.15
C LYS A 100 -17.36 -11.58 0.44
N GLU A 101 -17.05 -10.33 0.10
CA GLU A 101 -17.92 -9.18 0.36
C GLU A 101 -19.23 -9.20 -0.46
N LEU A 102 -19.19 -9.78 -1.67
CA LEU A 102 -20.28 -9.76 -2.64
C LEU A 102 -21.03 -11.10 -2.74
N PHE A 103 -20.59 -12.13 -2.02
CA PHE A 103 -21.15 -13.50 -2.07
C PHE A 103 -22.68 -13.56 -1.93
N SER A 104 -23.25 -12.73 -1.06
CA SER A 104 -24.71 -12.69 -0.82
C SER A 104 -25.55 -12.40 -2.08
N LEU A 105 -24.98 -11.74 -3.08
CA LEU A 105 -25.64 -11.39 -4.33
C LEU A 105 -25.26 -12.33 -5.49
N ARG A 106 -24.42 -13.35 -5.23
CA ARG A 106 -23.87 -14.26 -6.24
C ARG A 106 -23.17 -13.51 -7.39
N ILE A 107 -22.49 -12.41 -7.04
CA ILE A 107 -21.64 -11.68 -7.98
C ILE A 107 -20.37 -12.49 -8.16
N GLU A 108 -20.05 -12.81 -9.40
CA GLU A 108 -18.83 -13.47 -9.81
C GLU A 108 -17.72 -12.41 -9.89
N VAL A 109 -16.57 -12.70 -9.30
CA VAL A 109 -15.42 -11.80 -9.31
C VAL A 109 -14.25 -12.55 -9.91
N GLU A 110 -13.63 -11.98 -10.94
CA GLU A 110 -12.48 -12.58 -11.61
C GLU A 110 -11.41 -11.56 -11.97
N ARG A 111 -10.17 -12.02 -12.08
CA ARG A 111 -9.05 -11.20 -12.54
C ARG A 111 -8.86 -11.42 -14.04
N SER A 112 -9.12 -10.40 -14.84
CA SER A 112 -8.81 -10.43 -16.27
C SER A 112 -7.31 -10.48 -16.53
N LYS A 113 -6.94 -11.24 -17.57
CA LYS A 113 -5.58 -11.24 -18.11
C LYS A 113 -5.28 -9.97 -18.91
N ILE A 114 -6.32 -9.29 -19.38
CA ILE A 114 -6.25 -8.06 -20.16
C ILE A 114 -6.33 -6.88 -19.19
N GLY A 115 -5.35 -5.97 -19.26
CA GLY A 115 -5.28 -4.80 -18.38
C GLY A 115 -5.07 -5.09 -16.89
N GLY A 116 -5.11 -6.35 -16.44
CA GLY A 116 -5.08 -6.70 -15.01
C GLY A 116 -6.27 -6.14 -14.24
N LEU A 117 -7.44 -6.11 -14.88
CA LEU A 117 -8.70 -5.62 -14.30
C LEU A 117 -9.33 -6.70 -13.43
N ILE A 118 -10.04 -6.27 -12.38
CA ILE A 118 -10.98 -7.11 -11.64
C ILE A 118 -12.35 -6.90 -12.26
N VAL A 119 -12.98 -7.97 -12.73
CA VAL A 119 -14.28 -7.91 -13.40
C VAL A 119 -15.33 -8.46 -12.44
N PHE A 120 -16.45 -7.73 -12.33
CA PHE A 120 -17.62 -8.15 -11.57
C PHE A 120 -18.72 -8.52 -12.56
N SER A 121 -19.22 -9.75 -12.43
CA SER A 121 -20.19 -10.32 -13.36
C SER A 121 -21.38 -10.91 -12.64
N TRP A 122 -22.53 -10.92 -13.32
CA TRP A 122 -23.72 -11.63 -12.87
C TRP A 122 -24.21 -12.54 -14.00
N ASN A 123 -24.30 -13.84 -13.71
CA ASN A 123 -24.64 -14.87 -14.70
C ASN A 123 -23.78 -14.78 -15.98
N GLY A 124 -22.47 -14.53 -15.83
CA GLY A 124 -21.54 -14.37 -16.95
C GLY A 124 -21.60 -13.03 -17.70
N THR A 125 -22.45 -12.08 -17.31
CA THR A 125 -22.47 -10.72 -17.87
C THR A 125 -21.65 -9.77 -17.01
N PRO A 126 -20.55 -9.20 -17.52
CA PRO A 126 -19.80 -8.13 -16.83
C PRO A 126 -20.65 -6.88 -16.66
N LEU A 127 -20.70 -6.33 -15.44
CA LEU A 127 -21.44 -5.10 -15.16
C LEU A 127 -20.56 -3.99 -14.59
N ALA A 128 -19.42 -4.35 -14.02
CA ALA A 128 -18.45 -3.41 -13.48
C ALA A 128 -17.03 -3.95 -13.61
N VAL A 129 -16.06 -3.04 -13.62
CA VAL A 129 -14.64 -3.38 -13.52
C VAL A 129 -13.93 -2.51 -12.49
N LEU A 130 -12.89 -3.04 -11.86
CA LEU A 130 -12.03 -2.33 -10.94
C LEU A 130 -10.58 -2.44 -11.41
N LYS A 131 -9.91 -1.29 -11.53
CA LYS A 131 -8.48 -1.19 -11.71
C LYS A 131 -7.79 -0.90 -10.38
N TYR A 132 -6.92 -1.79 -9.95
CA TYR A 132 -6.06 -1.56 -8.80
C TYR A 132 -4.71 -0.96 -9.20
N LEU A 133 -4.25 0.00 -8.41
CA LEU A 133 -2.93 0.62 -8.48
C LEU A 133 -2.31 0.63 -7.07
N THR A 134 -1.04 0.22 -6.95
CA THR A 134 -0.35 0.37 -5.66
C THR A 134 -0.12 1.85 -5.34
N ASP A 135 0.33 2.59 -6.33
CA ASP A 135 0.47 4.05 -6.31
C ASP A 135 0.25 4.59 -7.74
N LEU A 136 0.20 5.91 -7.91
CA LEU A 136 0.03 6.51 -9.24
C LEU A 136 1.31 6.49 -10.08
N GLY A 137 2.50 6.43 -9.47
CA GLY A 137 3.80 6.30 -10.15
C GLY A 137 3.93 7.08 -11.45
N TYR A 138 3.96 6.37 -12.58
CA TYR A 138 4.11 6.93 -13.93
C TYR A 138 2.84 7.62 -14.48
N SER A 139 1.70 7.37 -13.86
CA SER A 139 0.38 7.92 -14.18
C SER A 139 0.00 9.06 -13.23
N ARG A 140 0.94 9.65 -12.48
CA ARG A 140 0.65 10.79 -11.59
C ARG A 140 0.34 12.09 -12.34
N SER A 141 -0.18 13.08 -11.61
CA SER A 141 -0.53 14.40 -12.15
C SER A 141 -1.60 14.27 -13.26
N GLU A 142 -1.52 15.05 -14.34
CA GLU A 142 -2.53 15.03 -15.43
C GLU A 142 -2.59 13.68 -16.17
N ARG A 143 -1.50 12.91 -16.18
CA ARG A 143 -1.46 11.58 -16.82
C ARG A 143 -2.44 10.60 -16.21
N PHE A 144 -2.89 10.83 -14.98
CA PHE A 144 -3.89 9.97 -14.37
C PHE A 144 -5.22 10.04 -15.12
N TYR A 145 -5.58 11.22 -15.65
CA TYR A 145 -6.83 11.39 -16.38
C TYR A 145 -6.78 10.67 -17.73
N GLU A 146 -5.64 10.72 -18.41
CA GLU A 146 -5.39 9.94 -19.63
C GLU A 146 -5.48 8.44 -19.33
N PHE A 147 -4.82 7.99 -18.26
CA PHE A 147 -4.83 6.59 -17.82
C PHE A 147 -6.25 6.10 -17.45
N ILE A 148 -7.06 6.95 -16.83
CA ILE A 148 -8.46 6.63 -16.54
C ILE A 148 -9.22 6.38 -17.85
N ASN A 149 -9.06 7.28 -18.82
CA ASN A 149 -9.72 7.14 -20.12
C ASN A 149 -9.28 5.87 -20.84
N GLU A 150 -7.98 5.54 -20.84
CA GLU A 150 -7.46 4.29 -21.42
C GLU A 150 -8.12 3.05 -20.81
N VAL A 151 -8.26 3.02 -19.48
CA VAL A 151 -8.88 1.89 -18.78
C VAL A 151 -10.39 1.85 -19.02
N GLN A 152 -11.07 2.99 -19.14
CA GLN A 152 -12.49 3.07 -19.49
C GLN A 152 -12.74 2.54 -20.91
N THR A 153 -11.94 2.97 -21.88
CA THR A 153 -12.00 2.43 -23.25
C THR A 153 -11.75 0.93 -23.27
N LEU A 154 -10.74 0.45 -22.55
CA LEU A 154 -10.49 -0.99 -22.44
C LEU A 154 -11.68 -1.75 -21.82
N ALA A 155 -12.32 -1.16 -20.81
CA ALA A 155 -13.47 -1.77 -20.15
C ALA A 155 -14.68 -1.90 -21.09
N GLU A 156 -14.93 -0.86 -21.88
CA GLU A 156 -16.00 -0.81 -22.88
C GLU A 156 -15.72 -1.82 -24.01
N GLU A 157 -14.51 -1.82 -24.57
CA GLU A 157 -14.16 -2.66 -25.73
C GLU A 157 -14.12 -4.16 -25.39
N GLU A 158 -13.59 -4.54 -24.22
CA GLU A 158 -13.36 -5.94 -23.86
C GLU A 158 -14.50 -6.56 -23.06
N PHE A 159 -15.27 -5.75 -22.32
CA PHE A 159 -16.29 -6.24 -21.40
C PHE A 159 -17.67 -5.59 -21.59
N ALA A 160 -17.81 -4.62 -22.50
CA ALA A 160 -19.04 -3.84 -22.68
C ALA A 160 -19.53 -3.15 -21.40
N VAL A 161 -18.60 -2.77 -20.52
CA VAL A 161 -18.90 -2.10 -19.25
C VAL A 161 -18.90 -0.58 -19.46
N ASP A 162 -19.98 0.08 -19.03
CA ASP A 162 -20.10 1.54 -19.08
C ASP A 162 -19.01 2.21 -18.23
N LYS A 163 -18.51 3.35 -18.72
CA LYS A 163 -17.48 4.16 -18.06
C LYS A 163 -17.81 4.51 -16.60
N GLU A 164 -19.07 4.73 -16.25
CA GLU A 164 -19.53 5.05 -14.89
C GLU A 164 -19.50 3.83 -13.96
N ASN A 165 -19.32 2.62 -14.51
CA ASN A 165 -19.15 1.37 -13.77
C ASN A 165 -17.68 0.88 -13.77
N VAL A 166 -16.76 1.75 -14.17
CA VAL A 166 -15.31 1.54 -14.06
C VAL A 166 -14.83 2.20 -12.78
N TYR A 167 -14.20 1.43 -11.90
CA TYR A 167 -13.70 1.87 -10.60
C TYR A 167 -12.17 1.81 -10.56
N PHE A 168 -11.56 2.67 -9.75
CA PHE A 168 -10.13 2.69 -9.46
C PHE A 168 -9.91 2.59 -7.95
N LEU A 169 -9.01 1.71 -7.55
CA LEU A 169 -8.54 1.59 -6.18
C LEU A 169 -7.03 1.80 -6.14
N ILE A 170 -6.61 2.87 -5.49
CA ILE A 170 -5.22 3.28 -5.34
C ILE A 170 -4.84 3.08 -3.88
N ALA A 171 -3.85 2.22 -3.61
CA ALA A 171 -3.47 1.94 -2.22
C ALA A 171 -2.78 3.13 -1.54
N SER A 172 -1.99 3.91 -2.27
CA SER A 172 -1.21 5.00 -1.69
C SER A 172 -0.98 6.19 -2.64
N LEU A 173 -0.91 7.41 -2.09
CA LEU A 173 -0.34 8.57 -2.76
C LEU A 173 1.19 8.62 -2.70
N GLN A 174 1.83 7.73 -1.94
CA GLN A 174 3.30 7.66 -1.90
C GLN A 174 3.83 7.34 -3.31
N ASN A 175 4.74 8.17 -3.83
CA ASN A 175 5.22 8.19 -5.23
C ASN A 175 4.19 8.63 -6.29
N GLY A 176 2.96 8.96 -5.89
CA GLY A 176 1.87 9.33 -6.78
C GLY A 176 1.61 10.83 -6.94
N VAL A 177 2.40 11.69 -6.32
CA VAL A 177 2.21 13.15 -6.36
C VAL A 177 3.51 13.89 -6.67
N GLU A 178 3.38 15.04 -7.32
CA GLU A 178 4.48 15.97 -7.62
C GLU A 178 4.20 17.31 -6.96
N LYS A 179 5.22 17.90 -6.34
CA LYS A 179 5.08 19.13 -5.55
C LYS A 179 4.42 20.24 -6.35
N SER A 180 4.95 20.53 -7.54
CA SER A 180 4.43 21.58 -8.43
C SER A 180 2.97 21.34 -8.83
N TYR A 181 2.57 20.08 -8.98
CA TYR A 181 1.19 19.74 -9.35
C TYR A 181 0.24 19.89 -8.15
N VAL A 182 0.66 19.45 -6.96
CA VAL A 182 -0.09 19.66 -5.72
C VAL A 182 -0.29 21.15 -5.45
N GLU A 183 0.78 21.95 -5.55
CA GLU A 183 0.72 23.41 -5.37
C GLU A 183 -0.22 24.07 -6.38
N ASN A 184 -0.21 23.61 -7.64
CA ASN A 184 -1.10 24.10 -8.67
C ASN A 184 -2.59 23.78 -8.38
N ILE A 185 -2.89 22.57 -7.91
CA ILE A 185 -4.25 22.14 -7.57
C ILE A 185 -4.77 22.87 -6.32
N LEU A 186 -3.93 23.03 -5.30
CA LEU A 186 -4.33 23.66 -4.04
C LEU A 186 -4.28 25.19 -4.08
N GLY A 187 -3.48 25.78 -4.97
CA GLY A 187 -3.23 27.23 -5.00
C GLY A 187 -2.38 27.74 -3.83
N GLU A 188 -1.68 26.86 -3.11
CA GLU A 188 -0.81 27.21 -1.98
C GLU A 188 0.53 26.47 -2.07
N ALA A 189 1.57 27.05 -1.45
CA ALA A 189 2.90 26.46 -1.43
C ALA A 189 2.98 25.25 -0.49
N VAL A 190 3.74 24.24 -0.89
CA VAL A 190 4.03 23.04 -0.10
C VAL A 190 5.51 23.05 0.24
N GLU A 191 5.91 22.80 1.49
CA GLU A 191 7.33 22.78 1.84
C GLU A 191 8.04 21.58 1.20
N SER A 192 7.56 20.38 1.50
CA SER A 192 7.99 19.13 0.88
C SER A 192 6.81 18.18 0.64
N ILE A 193 7.00 17.18 -0.25
CA ILE A 193 5.99 16.13 -0.44
C ILE A 193 5.75 15.32 0.83
N HIS A 194 6.79 15.12 1.65
CA HIS A 194 6.63 14.40 2.91
C HIS A 194 5.69 15.15 3.86
N ASP A 195 5.90 16.46 4.04
CA ASP A 195 5.05 17.30 4.90
C ASP A 195 3.61 17.37 4.38
N PHE A 196 3.44 17.38 3.05
CA PHE A 196 2.14 17.28 2.42
C PHE A 196 1.45 15.94 2.76
N LEU A 197 2.10 14.80 2.55
CA LEU A 197 1.47 13.48 2.71
C LEU A 197 1.01 13.19 4.15
N ILE A 198 1.62 13.80 5.16
CA ILE A 198 1.21 13.69 6.56
C ILE A 198 0.17 14.76 6.98
N ASN A 199 0.00 15.83 6.18
CA ASN A 199 -0.99 16.87 6.42
C ASN A 199 -2.37 16.46 5.88
N LYS A 200 -3.15 15.80 6.74
CA LYS A 200 -4.46 15.22 6.38
C LYS A 200 -5.43 16.21 5.75
N LYS A 201 -5.43 17.47 6.20
CA LYS A 201 -6.30 18.51 5.63
C LYS A 201 -5.89 18.86 4.19
N GLN A 202 -4.60 19.08 3.95
CA GLN A 202 -4.11 19.40 2.60
C GLN A 202 -4.29 18.22 1.65
N VAL A 203 -4.01 17.00 2.11
CA VAL A 203 -4.24 15.78 1.32
C VAL A 203 -5.70 15.64 0.94
N HIS A 204 -6.62 15.79 1.90
CA HIS A 204 -8.04 15.68 1.63
C HIS A 204 -8.49 16.70 0.58
N ASN A 205 -8.10 17.97 0.75
CA ASN A 205 -8.40 19.03 -0.23
C ASN A 205 -7.83 18.70 -1.62
N PHE A 206 -6.59 18.20 -1.67
CA PHE A 206 -5.95 17.80 -2.92
C PHE A 206 -6.72 16.66 -3.59
N ILE A 207 -7.03 15.58 -2.86
CA ILE A 207 -7.78 14.43 -3.38
C ILE A 207 -9.14 14.87 -3.92
N GLU A 208 -9.87 15.69 -3.16
CA GLU A 208 -11.18 16.19 -3.56
C GLU A 208 -11.12 16.98 -4.88
N SER A 209 -10.17 17.92 -5.00
CA SER A 209 -9.98 18.70 -6.22
C SER A 209 -9.46 17.85 -7.38
N TYR A 210 -8.53 16.94 -7.12
CA TYR A 210 -7.91 16.08 -8.12
C TYR A 210 -8.91 15.09 -8.73
N ILE A 211 -9.72 14.42 -7.89
CA ILE A 211 -10.77 13.51 -8.36
C ILE A 211 -11.89 14.29 -9.08
N SER A 212 -12.30 15.44 -8.55
CA SER A 212 -13.35 16.26 -9.19
C SER A 212 -12.93 16.80 -10.56
N GLY A 213 -11.62 16.87 -10.84
CA GLY A 213 -11.07 17.30 -12.11
C GLY A 213 -11.10 16.25 -13.22
N ILE A 214 -11.50 15.01 -12.94
CA ILE A 214 -11.51 13.93 -13.95
C ILE A 214 -12.65 14.17 -14.95
N PRO A 215 -12.35 14.44 -16.23
CA PRO A 215 -13.36 14.94 -17.17
C PRO A 215 -14.28 13.84 -17.72
N THR A 216 -13.89 12.57 -17.65
CA THR A 216 -14.62 11.48 -18.29
C THR A 216 -15.79 10.97 -17.45
N TYR A 217 -15.78 11.20 -16.13
CA TYR A 217 -16.84 10.79 -15.22
C TYR A 217 -17.87 11.89 -15.00
N THR A 218 -19.13 11.47 -14.87
CA THR A 218 -20.21 12.34 -14.39
C THR A 218 -20.12 12.50 -12.86
N HIS A 219 -19.71 11.44 -12.17
CA HIS A 219 -19.59 11.39 -10.71
C HIS A 219 -18.25 10.80 -10.24
N PRO A 220 -17.11 11.47 -10.47
CA PRO A 220 -15.78 10.86 -10.26
C PRO A 220 -15.52 10.35 -8.84
N LYS A 221 -16.13 10.97 -7.82
CA LYS A 221 -16.00 10.56 -6.41
C LYS A 221 -16.59 9.19 -6.08
N SER A 222 -17.52 8.68 -6.89
CA SER A 222 -17.97 7.29 -6.75
C SER A 222 -17.03 6.29 -7.41
N ASN A 223 -16.11 6.74 -8.25
CA ASN A 223 -15.35 5.85 -9.12
C ASN A 223 -13.88 5.71 -8.71
N VAL A 224 -13.30 6.72 -8.05
CA VAL A 224 -11.89 6.71 -7.67
C VAL A 224 -11.73 6.68 -6.16
N TYR A 225 -11.06 5.64 -5.65
CA TYR A 225 -10.82 5.40 -4.23
C TYR A 225 -9.31 5.42 -3.97
N ILE A 226 -8.85 6.39 -3.20
CA ILE A 226 -7.45 6.50 -2.74
C ILE A 226 -7.44 6.13 -1.26
N LEU A 227 -6.75 5.06 -0.87
CA LEU A 227 -6.81 4.53 0.50
C LEU A 227 -5.93 5.33 1.46
N ALA A 228 -4.64 5.43 1.17
CA ALA A 228 -3.68 6.07 2.07
C ALA A 228 -2.92 7.21 1.40
N SER A 229 -2.46 8.14 2.22
CA SER A 229 -1.59 9.24 1.79
C SER A 229 -0.11 8.87 1.94
N ASP A 230 0.30 8.59 3.17
CA ASP A 230 1.68 8.37 3.61
C ASP A 230 2.02 6.89 3.88
N LEU A 231 1.03 6.01 3.91
CA LEU A 231 1.22 4.58 4.10
C LEU A 231 1.27 3.85 2.76
N HIS A 232 2.27 2.98 2.53
CA HIS A 232 2.43 2.23 1.29
C HIS A 232 2.79 0.76 1.55
N PRO A 233 2.10 -0.21 0.91
CA PRO A 233 2.22 -1.62 1.26
C PRO A 233 3.63 -2.19 1.05
N ASN A 234 4.33 -1.81 -0.03
CA ASN A 234 5.73 -2.24 -0.25
C ASN A 234 6.71 -1.67 0.80
N VAL A 235 6.47 -0.45 1.29
CA VAL A 235 7.35 0.19 2.28
C VAL A 235 7.15 -0.50 3.63
N LEU A 236 5.89 -0.70 4.01
CA LEU A 236 5.53 -1.43 5.22
C LEU A 236 6.05 -2.88 5.19
N ALA A 237 5.93 -3.57 4.06
CA ALA A 237 6.45 -4.92 3.90
C ALA A 237 7.98 -5.01 4.14
N ASN A 238 8.74 -4.05 3.60
CA ASN A 238 10.19 -4.01 3.82
C ASN A 238 10.52 -3.70 5.30
N GLN A 239 9.79 -2.77 5.93
CA GLN A 239 9.97 -2.46 7.36
C GLN A 239 9.71 -3.69 8.24
N ILE A 240 8.62 -4.42 7.99
CA ILE A 240 8.29 -5.65 8.71
C ILE A 240 9.41 -6.69 8.55
N LEU A 241 9.98 -6.85 7.36
CA LEU A 241 11.06 -7.80 7.12
C LEU A 241 12.38 -7.38 7.77
N ASP A 242 12.75 -6.12 7.66
CA ASP A 242 13.95 -5.58 8.30
C ASP A 242 13.90 -5.77 9.83
N ASP A 243 12.72 -5.56 10.45
CA ASP A 243 12.52 -5.76 11.88
C ASP A 243 12.50 -7.24 12.28
N LEU A 244 12.06 -8.14 11.39
CA LEU A 244 12.13 -9.59 11.62
C LEU A 244 13.58 -10.12 11.59
N GLU A 245 14.48 -9.48 10.83
CA GLU A 245 15.89 -9.88 10.71
C GLU A 245 16.77 -9.31 11.83
N ARG A 246 16.39 -8.15 12.39
CA ARG A 246 17.04 -7.56 13.56
C ARG A 246 16.56 -8.33 14.80
N ASP A 247 17.39 -9.22 15.32
CA ASP A 247 17.17 -10.07 16.51
C ASP A 247 17.05 -9.26 17.83
N SER A 248 16.39 -8.08 17.81
CA SER A 248 16.35 -7.06 18.86
C SER A 248 15.11 -7.13 19.77
N GLY A 249 14.50 -8.31 19.91
CA GLY A 249 13.21 -8.46 20.58
C GLY A 249 12.06 -8.44 19.57
N LEU A 250 10.87 -8.83 20.02
CA LEU A 250 9.70 -9.09 19.18
C LEU A 250 9.59 -8.07 18.03
N PRO A 251 9.43 -8.50 16.76
CA PRO A 251 8.94 -7.60 15.73
C PRO A 251 7.63 -7.07 16.28
N ASP A 252 7.49 -5.76 16.42
CA ASP A 252 6.21 -5.22 16.87
C ASP A 252 5.27 -5.16 15.66
N TYR A 253 5.10 -6.33 15.04
CA TYR A 253 4.05 -6.66 14.09
C TYR A 253 2.71 -6.16 14.62
N TYR A 254 2.48 -6.23 15.93
CA TYR A 254 1.31 -5.67 16.58
C TYR A 254 1.27 -4.13 16.52
N LEU A 255 2.38 -3.41 16.72
CA LEU A 255 2.50 -1.97 16.43
C LEU A 255 2.18 -1.64 14.97
N PHE A 256 2.64 -2.46 14.03
CA PHE A 256 2.31 -2.26 12.61
C PHE A 256 0.82 -2.46 12.34
N ILE A 257 0.24 -3.54 12.88
CA ILE A 257 -1.21 -3.78 12.82
C ILE A 257 -1.98 -2.64 13.49
N ASP A 258 -1.53 -2.15 14.64
CA ASP A 258 -2.14 -1.04 15.37
C ASP A 258 -2.07 0.26 14.56
N ASN A 259 -0.94 0.55 13.93
CA ASN A 259 -0.79 1.68 13.02
C ASN A 259 -1.74 1.60 11.83
N VAL A 260 -1.94 0.41 11.26
CA VAL A 260 -2.87 0.19 10.14
C VAL A 260 -4.32 0.31 10.60
N ASN A 261 -4.66 -0.27 11.76
CA ASN A 261 -6.00 -0.24 12.33
C ASN A 261 -6.45 1.15 12.76
N ASN A 262 -5.52 1.98 13.24
CA ASN A 262 -5.77 3.36 13.66
C ASN A 262 -5.52 4.38 12.54
N TYR A 263 -5.22 3.92 11.32
CA TYR A 263 -4.95 4.79 10.19
C TYR A 263 -6.21 5.55 9.75
N GLU A 264 -6.07 6.85 9.52
CA GLU A 264 -7.13 7.69 8.94
C GLU A 264 -7.16 7.52 7.42
N TRP A 265 -7.93 6.52 6.97
CA TRP A 265 -8.15 6.19 5.56
C TRP A 265 -8.80 7.35 4.79
N GLN A 266 -8.28 7.64 3.60
CA GLN A 266 -8.75 8.72 2.73
C GLN A 266 -10.00 8.34 1.93
N SER A 267 -10.28 7.04 1.78
CA SER A 267 -11.47 6.50 1.12
C SER A 267 -12.03 5.31 1.88
N TRP A 268 -13.33 5.08 1.72
CA TRP A 268 -14.04 3.98 2.36
C TRP A 268 -14.37 2.88 1.33
N ILE A 269 -13.71 1.73 1.43
CA ILE A 269 -13.98 0.53 0.62
C ILE A 269 -15.41 0.04 0.85
N GLY A 270 -15.97 0.26 2.04
CA GLY A 270 -17.39 0.00 2.29
C GLY A 270 -18.31 0.72 1.30
N ALA A 271 -17.98 1.94 0.87
CA ALA A 271 -18.73 2.67 -0.15
C ALA A 271 -18.60 2.02 -1.53
N LEU A 272 -17.38 1.60 -1.93
CA LEU A 272 -17.16 0.88 -3.19
C LEU A 272 -17.98 -0.42 -3.24
N VAL A 273 -17.88 -1.24 -2.18
CA VAL A 273 -18.66 -2.48 -2.07
C VAL A 273 -20.16 -2.18 -2.12
N HIS A 274 -20.61 -1.14 -1.44
CA HIS A 274 -22.02 -0.74 -1.45
C HIS A 274 -22.48 -0.32 -2.86
N GLN A 275 -21.69 0.45 -3.59
CA GLN A 275 -22.03 0.88 -4.94
C GLN A 275 -22.12 -0.29 -5.91
N ILE A 276 -21.16 -1.22 -5.86
CA ILE A 276 -21.21 -2.46 -6.66
C ILE A 276 -22.49 -3.24 -6.30
N LYS A 277 -22.81 -3.41 -5.02
CA LYS A 277 -24.04 -4.10 -4.60
C LYS A 277 -25.30 -3.41 -5.13
N THR A 278 -25.35 -2.08 -5.10
CA THR A 278 -26.52 -1.31 -5.55
C THR A 278 -26.68 -1.40 -7.07
N LEU A 279 -25.59 -1.25 -7.83
CA LEU A 279 -25.59 -1.44 -9.28
C LEU A 279 -26.19 -2.80 -9.67
N PHE A 280 -25.68 -3.87 -9.06
CA PHE A 280 -26.13 -5.22 -9.39
C PHE A 280 -27.57 -5.49 -8.95
N LYS A 281 -28.02 -4.94 -7.81
CA LYS A 281 -29.42 -5.08 -7.40
C LYS A 281 -30.37 -4.45 -8.41
N ASN A 282 -30.06 -3.25 -8.90
CA ASN A 282 -30.87 -2.55 -9.88
C ASN A 282 -30.96 -3.36 -11.18
N GLU A 283 -29.82 -3.85 -11.69
CA GLU A 283 -29.77 -4.65 -12.91
C GLU A 283 -30.57 -5.96 -12.77
N ILE A 284 -30.43 -6.65 -11.64
CA ILE A 284 -31.16 -7.89 -11.34
C ILE A 284 -32.68 -7.64 -11.29
N GLU A 285 -33.10 -6.48 -10.78
CA GLU A 285 -34.53 -6.11 -10.73
C GLU A 285 -35.08 -5.73 -12.10
N GLU A 286 -34.29 -5.09 -12.95
CA GLU A 286 -34.66 -4.77 -14.33
C GLU A 286 -34.81 -6.03 -15.18
N LEU A 287 -33.89 -7.00 -15.06
CA LEU A 287 -33.94 -8.28 -15.78
C LEU A 287 -35.07 -9.22 -15.34
N LYS A 288 -35.74 -8.92 -14.21
CA LYS A 288 -36.93 -9.66 -13.75
C LYS A 288 -38.26 -9.10 -14.26
N LYS A 289 -38.26 -7.92 -14.88
CA LYS A 289 -39.46 -7.28 -15.45
C LYS A 289 -39.68 -7.73 -16.88
#